data_AF-A0A6N2UUU6-F1
#
_entry.id   AF-A0A6N2UUU6-F1
#
_cell.length_a   1.000
_cell.length_b   1.000
_cell.length_c   1.000
_cell.angle_alpha   90.00
_cell.angle_beta   90.00
_cell.angle_gamma   90.00
#
_symmetry.space_group_name_H-M   'P 1'
#
loop_
_entity.id
_entity.type
_entity.pdbx_description
1 polymer ?
#
loop_
_entity_poly.entity_id
_entity_poly.type
_entity_poly.pdbx_seq_one_letter_code
_entity_poly.pdbx_strand_id
1 'polypeptide(L)'
;MEKEIPFKEEYEKLKILVSQGQFELIFSEEEKAGDIRLVYLMNDAVESFLVFCKARMTGSYEPDFQGELQAELNKDGSQYVLVVRQGKSVCTIFFQELVLETHLFNYGNTGHFWVEGYEYLRQLEYRLAILWDKREYLGEDFCTEEERQISYLAEFPPLNFCCYPAVSEKYLVPSCGWWQVSEEALNFMDQLLEEAGDKSLRVWLRLYSRFPSKWIAKHIAWMLHRVSYGKVTDLIDRKLAQAASVYPDRDFGKGESAKGDFRQQEAERIQNLQKRAMARKKELELKGFQVRMLKEEPFLYVKDSVEYQIHLMVWKRKGGNRIVEVETIGKE
;
A
#
# COMPACT_ATOMS: atom_id res chain seq x y z
N MET A 1 -26.15 12.46 27.13
CA MET A 1 -25.24 11.47 27.74
C MET A 1 -24.90 10.49 26.63
N GLU A 2 -23.90 10.82 25.81
CA GLU A 2 -23.37 9.88 24.82
C GLU A 2 -22.93 8.65 25.60
N LYS A 3 -23.65 7.54 25.43
CA LYS A 3 -23.24 6.26 26.01
C LYS A 3 -21.92 5.93 25.34
N GLU A 4 -20.87 5.82 26.12
CA GLU A 4 -19.52 5.49 25.67
C GLU A 4 -19.57 4.24 24.80
N ILE A 5 -19.32 4.40 23.50
CA ILE A 5 -19.27 3.31 22.55
C ILE A 5 -17.95 2.58 22.84
N PRO A 6 -17.98 1.27 23.17
CA PRO A 6 -16.78 0.56 23.63
C PRO A 6 -15.71 0.37 22.54
N PHE A 7 -16.09 0.56 21.27
CA PHE A 7 -15.25 0.46 20.07
C PHE A 7 -15.15 1.83 19.37
N LYS A 8 -14.84 2.88 20.14
CA LYS A 8 -14.86 4.26 19.62
C LYS A 8 -13.94 4.43 18.42
N GLU A 9 -12.75 3.84 18.45
CA GLU A 9 -11.75 3.96 17.39
C GLU A 9 -12.22 3.28 16.10
N GLU A 10 -12.71 2.05 16.20
CA GLU A 10 -13.28 1.31 15.08
C GLU A 10 -14.51 2.02 14.50
N TYR A 11 -15.31 2.66 15.35
CA TYR A 11 -16.46 3.43 14.90
C TYR A 11 -16.06 4.68 14.11
N GLU A 12 -14.98 5.38 14.48
CA GLU A 12 -14.47 6.48 13.66
C GLU A 12 -13.93 5.98 12.32
N LYS A 13 -13.25 4.82 12.29
CA LYS A 13 -12.81 4.17 11.05
C LYS A 13 -14.00 3.80 10.14
N LEU A 14 -15.09 3.30 10.71
CA LEU A 14 -16.33 3.04 9.97
C LEU A 14 -16.91 4.32 9.35
N LYS A 15 -16.92 5.45 10.08
CA LYS A 15 -17.41 6.73 9.55
C LYS A 15 -16.58 7.22 8.37
N ILE A 16 -15.26 7.02 8.42
CA ILE A 16 -14.36 7.36 7.30
C ILE A 16 -14.80 6.60 6.05
N LEU A 17 -14.96 5.28 6.13
CA LEU A 17 -15.41 4.46 4.99
C LEU A 17 -16.74 4.94 4.41
N VAL A 18 -17.73 5.19 5.28
CA VAL A 18 -19.05 5.69 4.86
C VAL A 18 -18.93 7.04 4.15
N SER A 19 -18.10 7.96 4.67
CA SER A 19 -17.88 9.28 4.06
C SER A 19 -17.19 9.21 2.70
N GLN A 20 -16.40 8.16 2.46
CA GLN A 20 -15.70 7.89 1.21
C GLN A 20 -16.55 7.07 0.23
N GLY A 21 -17.78 6.71 0.60
CA GLY A 21 -18.64 5.84 -0.21
C GLY A 21 -18.15 4.39 -0.31
N GLN A 22 -17.24 3.96 0.58
CA GLN A 22 -16.64 2.63 0.60
C GLN A 22 -17.41 1.72 1.56
N PHE A 23 -17.96 0.62 1.06
CA PHE A 23 -18.67 -0.35 1.90
C PHE A 23 -18.67 -1.76 1.29
N GLU A 24 -17.48 -2.36 1.23
CA GLU A 24 -17.27 -3.70 0.68
C GLU A 24 -17.31 -4.75 1.80
N LEU A 25 -18.39 -5.54 1.83
CA LEU A 25 -18.59 -6.60 2.81
C LEU A 25 -18.07 -7.94 2.30
N ILE A 26 -17.40 -8.66 3.19
CA ILE A 26 -16.93 -10.02 2.98
C ILE A 26 -17.63 -10.93 3.98
N PHE A 27 -18.32 -11.93 3.45
CA PHE A 27 -19.02 -12.94 4.23
C PHE A 27 -18.10 -14.15 4.39
N SER A 28 -17.97 -14.65 5.62
CA SER A 28 -17.22 -15.90 5.84
C SER A 28 -17.94 -17.09 5.19
N GLU A 29 -17.19 -17.92 4.46
CA GLU A 29 -17.70 -19.19 3.90
C GLU A 29 -17.80 -20.31 4.96
N GLU A 30 -17.19 -20.14 6.14
CA GLU A 30 -17.18 -21.14 7.22
C GLU A 30 -18.30 -20.93 8.25
N GLU A 31 -18.74 -22.03 8.87
CA GLU A 31 -19.84 -22.15 9.85
C GLU A 31 -19.74 -21.27 11.12
N LYS A 32 -18.76 -20.36 11.24
CA LYS A 32 -18.88 -19.20 12.14
C LYS A 32 -19.89 -18.22 11.54
N ALA A 33 -21.16 -18.62 11.52
CA ALA A 33 -22.32 -17.95 10.91
C ALA A 33 -22.71 -16.64 11.63
N GLY A 34 -21.72 -15.82 11.97
CA GLY A 34 -21.85 -14.58 12.70
C GLY A 34 -20.97 -13.47 12.14
N ASP A 35 -19.74 -13.72 11.70
CA ASP A 35 -18.84 -12.57 11.51
C ASP A 35 -18.97 -11.90 10.13
N ILE A 36 -19.28 -10.61 10.21
CA ILE A 36 -19.29 -9.53 9.22
C ILE A 36 -17.94 -8.89 8.90
N ARG A 37 -17.19 -9.17 7.83
CA ARG A 37 -16.00 -8.34 7.52
C ARG A 37 -16.38 -7.18 6.60
N LEU A 38 -15.87 -5.99 6.91
CA LEU A 38 -15.91 -4.81 6.04
C LEU A 38 -14.46 -4.41 5.74
N VAL A 39 -14.10 -4.33 4.45
CA VAL A 39 -12.77 -3.90 4.02
C VAL A 39 -12.51 -2.48 4.55
N TYR A 40 -11.41 -2.31 5.30
CA TYR A 40 -11.00 -1.01 5.82
C TYR A 40 -9.81 -0.42 5.04
N LEU A 41 -8.71 -1.16 4.96
CA LEU A 41 -7.52 -0.78 4.19
C LEU A 41 -6.96 -2.01 3.52
N MET A 42 -6.72 -1.93 2.21
CA MET A 42 -6.25 -3.05 1.42
C MET A 42 -5.20 -2.60 0.41
N ASN A 43 -3.94 -2.93 0.70
CA ASN A 43 -2.78 -2.64 -0.13
C ASN A 43 -1.66 -3.67 0.15
N ASP A 44 -0.53 -3.56 -0.54
CA ASP A 44 0.59 -4.51 -0.42
C ASP A 44 1.20 -4.60 0.99
N ALA A 45 1.04 -3.57 1.82
CA ALA A 45 1.53 -3.55 3.19
C ALA A 45 0.49 -4.04 4.21
N VAL A 46 -0.80 -3.95 3.88
CA VAL A 46 -1.92 -4.12 4.83
C VAL A 46 -3.12 -4.80 4.17
N GLU A 47 -3.66 -5.82 4.85
CA GLU A 47 -5.05 -6.25 4.66
C GLU A 47 -5.79 -6.10 6.00
N SER A 48 -6.68 -5.11 6.10
CA SER A 48 -7.39 -4.77 7.33
C SER A 48 -8.90 -4.69 7.14
N PHE A 49 -9.62 -5.20 8.14
CA PHE A 49 -11.06 -5.32 8.16
C PHE A 49 -11.65 -4.76 9.45
N LEU A 50 -12.77 -4.06 9.34
CA LEU A 50 -13.67 -3.86 10.45
C LEU A 50 -14.57 -5.09 10.55
N VAL A 51 -14.48 -5.83 11.67
CA VAL A 51 -15.19 -7.09 11.86
C VAL A 51 -16.36 -6.87 12.80
N PHE A 52 -17.58 -7.02 12.26
CA PHE A 52 -18.81 -7.10 13.03
C PHE A 52 -18.95 -8.52 13.61
N CYS A 53 -18.62 -8.68 14.89
CA CYS A 53 -18.63 -9.99 15.54
C CYS A 53 -20.05 -10.45 15.89
N LYS A 54 -20.32 -11.74 15.66
CA LYS A 54 -21.64 -12.37 15.89
C LYS A 54 -22.78 -11.56 15.27
N ALA A 55 -22.50 -11.09 14.08
CA ALA A 55 -23.39 -10.30 13.26
C ALA A 55 -24.43 -11.12 12.48
N ARG A 56 -25.49 -10.44 12.09
CA ARG A 56 -26.47 -10.89 11.11
C ARG A 56 -26.85 -9.71 10.25
N MET A 57 -27.04 -9.95 8.96
CA MET A 57 -27.48 -8.92 8.03
C MET A 57 -28.89 -9.19 7.54
N THR A 58 -29.69 -8.14 7.41
CA THR A 58 -31.02 -8.17 6.79
C THR A 58 -31.17 -7.02 5.80
N GLY A 59 -32.14 -7.11 4.90
CA GLY A 59 -32.36 -6.11 3.85
C GLY A 59 -31.58 -6.42 2.58
N SER A 60 -31.37 -5.39 1.76
CA SER A 60 -30.73 -5.52 0.46
C SER A 60 -29.36 -4.82 0.50
N TYR A 61 -28.30 -5.57 0.23
CA TYR A 61 -26.94 -5.05 0.07
C TYR A 61 -26.58 -5.06 -1.42
N GLU A 62 -26.07 -3.95 -1.91
CA GLU A 62 -25.58 -3.78 -3.28
C GLU A 62 -24.04 -3.69 -3.24
N PRO A 63 -23.31 -4.78 -3.59
CA PRO A 63 -21.84 -4.80 -3.53
C PRO A 63 -21.17 -3.77 -4.44
N ASP A 64 -21.71 -3.59 -5.64
CA ASP A 64 -21.15 -2.70 -6.66
C ASP A 64 -21.75 -1.28 -6.61
N PHE A 65 -22.36 -0.88 -5.49
CA PHE A 65 -22.98 0.43 -5.36
C PHE A 65 -21.94 1.56 -5.46
N GLN A 66 -22.22 2.53 -6.32
CA GLN A 66 -21.42 3.73 -6.50
C GLN A 66 -22.26 4.95 -6.13
N GLY A 67 -21.90 5.64 -5.04
CA GLY A 67 -22.61 6.83 -4.61
C GLY A 67 -22.42 7.14 -3.13
N GLU A 68 -23.15 8.16 -2.65
CA GLU A 68 -23.14 8.54 -1.25
C GLU A 68 -23.79 7.47 -0.38
N LEU A 69 -23.12 7.13 0.72
CA LEU A 69 -23.62 6.23 1.75
C LEU A 69 -24.13 7.02 2.94
N GLN A 70 -25.18 6.50 3.57
CA GLN A 70 -25.63 6.99 4.87
C GLN A 70 -25.64 5.82 5.84
N ALA A 71 -25.05 6.02 7.02
CA ALA A 71 -24.99 5.00 8.05
C ALA A 71 -25.41 5.54 9.41
N GLU A 72 -26.27 4.80 10.12
CA GLU A 72 -26.72 5.14 11.46
C GLU A 72 -26.46 3.98 12.41
N LEU A 73 -25.76 4.25 13.51
CA LEU A 73 -25.48 3.26 14.55
C LEU A 73 -26.40 3.47 15.74
N ASN A 74 -27.14 2.42 16.12
CA ASN A 74 -28.00 2.39 17.29
C ASN A 74 -27.60 1.24 18.22
N LYS A 75 -27.98 1.34 19.49
CA LYS A 75 -27.84 0.26 20.48
C LYS A 75 -29.22 -0.27 20.85
N ASP A 76 -29.44 -1.56 20.64
CA ASP A 76 -30.66 -2.27 20.99
C ASP A 76 -30.34 -3.38 22.00
N GLY A 77 -30.70 -3.13 23.27
CA GLY A 77 -30.36 -4.02 24.38
C GLY A 77 -28.84 -4.27 24.50
N SER A 78 -28.43 -5.52 24.27
CA SER A 78 -27.03 -5.97 24.29
C SER A 78 -26.37 -6.00 22.90
N GLN A 79 -27.07 -5.60 21.84
CA GLN A 79 -26.57 -5.60 20.47
C GLN A 79 -26.48 -4.17 19.92
N TYR A 80 -25.66 -4.03 18.89
CA TYR A 80 -25.54 -2.84 18.06
C TYR A 80 -26.20 -3.07 16.72
N VAL A 81 -26.79 -2.02 16.16
CA VAL A 81 -27.53 -2.05 14.90
C VAL A 81 -26.98 -0.94 14.01
N LEU A 82 -26.30 -1.33 12.93
CA LEU A 82 -25.85 -0.43 11.89
C LEU A 82 -26.83 -0.50 10.71
N VAL A 83 -27.52 0.60 10.43
CA VAL A 83 -28.37 0.73 9.25
C VAL A 83 -27.58 1.46 8.18
N VAL A 84 -27.41 0.87 7.00
CA VAL A 84 -26.68 1.47 5.88
C VAL A 84 -27.60 1.63 4.68
N ARG A 85 -27.63 2.83 4.11
CA ARG A 85 -28.41 3.18 2.93
C ARG A 85 -27.49 3.35 1.72
N GLN A 86 -27.79 2.60 0.67
CA GLN A 86 -27.15 2.61 -0.63
C GLN A 86 -28.17 3.11 -1.66
N GLY A 87 -28.34 4.44 -1.73
CA GLY A 87 -29.40 5.06 -2.52
C GLY A 87 -30.81 4.65 -2.07
N LYS A 88 -31.48 3.80 -2.85
CA LYS A 88 -32.82 3.26 -2.52
C LYS A 88 -32.75 1.95 -1.72
N SER A 89 -31.60 1.29 -1.74
CA SER A 89 -31.37 0.04 -1.04
C SER A 89 -30.97 0.31 0.42
N VAL A 90 -31.38 -0.59 1.31
CA VAL A 90 -31.06 -0.49 2.73
C VAL A 90 -30.69 -1.88 3.23
N CYS A 91 -29.52 -1.99 3.83
CA CYS A 91 -29.12 -3.15 4.62
C CYS A 91 -28.97 -2.77 6.09
N THR A 92 -29.14 -3.75 6.96
CA THR A 92 -29.00 -3.57 8.41
C THR A 92 -28.17 -4.70 8.97
N ILE A 93 -27.10 -4.34 9.67
CA ILE A 93 -26.17 -5.25 10.33
C ILE A 93 -26.40 -5.16 11.82
N PHE A 94 -26.88 -6.24 12.42
CA PHE A 94 -26.92 -6.40 13.87
C PHE A 94 -25.64 -7.09 14.31
N PHE A 95 -24.99 -6.67 15.38
CA PHE A 95 -23.73 -7.25 15.85
C PHE A 95 -23.53 -7.04 17.36
N GLN A 96 -22.59 -7.77 17.97
CA GLN A 96 -22.30 -7.63 19.40
C GLN A 96 -21.10 -6.71 19.67
N GLU A 97 -20.11 -6.76 18.79
CA GLU A 97 -18.83 -6.07 18.95
C GLU A 97 -18.28 -5.71 17.56
N LEU A 98 -17.53 -4.61 17.51
CA LEU A 98 -16.80 -4.19 16.31
C LEU A 98 -15.32 -4.17 16.68
N VAL A 99 -14.52 -4.92 15.94
CA VAL A 99 -13.06 -5.00 16.16
C VAL A 99 -12.31 -4.71 14.87
N LEU A 100 -11.11 -4.15 15.00
CA LEU A 100 -10.17 -4.02 13.88
C LEU A 100 -9.33 -5.30 13.75
N GLU A 101 -9.52 -6.02 12.65
CA GLU A 101 -8.63 -7.11 12.24
C GLU A 101 -7.60 -6.55 11.25
N THR A 102 -6.31 -6.79 11.49
CA THR A 102 -5.24 -6.25 10.66
C THR A 102 -4.16 -7.29 10.43
N HIS A 103 -3.81 -7.49 9.16
CA HIS A 103 -2.70 -8.32 8.72
C HIS A 103 -1.67 -7.43 8.02
N LEU A 104 -0.42 -7.49 8.47
CA LEU A 104 0.69 -6.69 7.93
C LEU A 104 1.66 -7.59 7.17
N PHE A 105 2.11 -7.14 6.01
CA PHE A 105 2.93 -7.94 5.10
C PHE A 105 4.22 -7.24 4.68
N ASN A 106 5.19 -8.04 4.26
CA ASN A 106 6.44 -7.55 3.71
C ASN A 106 6.23 -6.96 2.31
N TYR A 107 6.08 -5.64 2.26
CA TYR A 107 5.94 -4.86 1.04
C TYR A 107 7.29 -4.40 0.44
N GLY A 108 8.42 -4.78 1.06
CA GLY A 108 9.75 -4.24 0.72
C GLY A 108 10.19 -4.54 -0.72
N ASN A 109 9.69 -5.64 -1.28
CA ASN A 109 9.95 -6.06 -2.65
C ASN A 109 8.67 -6.22 -3.48
N THR A 110 7.58 -5.54 -3.13
CA THR A 110 6.40 -5.51 -4.00
C THR A 110 6.56 -4.44 -5.09
N GLY A 111 5.83 -4.58 -6.20
CA GLY A 111 5.82 -3.54 -7.22
C GLY A 111 4.90 -3.77 -8.40
N HIS A 112 4.26 -2.69 -8.85
CA HIS A 112 3.34 -2.66 -9.98
C HIS A 112 3.79 -1.70 -11.07
N PHE A 113 3.73 -2.11 -12.33
CA PHE A 113 4.29 -1.35 -13.45
C PHE A 113 3.21 -0.75 -14.36
N TRP A 114 2.35 0.09 -13.79
CA TRP A 114 1.21 0.68 -14.52
C TRP A 114 1.56 1.89 -15.39
N VAL A 115 2.63 2.62 -15.04
CA VAL A 115 3.06 3.83 -15.75
C VAL A 115 4.52 3.70 -16.18
N GLU A 116 4.78 3.99 -17.46
CA GLU A 116 6.12 3.89 -18.05
C GLU A 116 7.06 5.02 -17.60
N GLY A 117 8.36 4.70 -17.61
CA GLY A 117 9.45 5.64 -17.42
C GLY A 117 9.81 5.87 -15.95
N TYR A 118 11.09 5.72 -15.64
CA TYR A 118 11.63 5.84 -14.27
C TYR A 118 10.91 4.92 -13.28
N GLU A 119 10.68 3.68 -13.70
CA GLU A 119 9.85 2.68 -13.03
C GLU A 119 10.31 2.50 -11.58
N TYR A 120 11.61 2.53 -11.30
CA TYR A 120 12.14 2.44 -9.93
C TYR A 120 11.75 3.59 -9.01
N LEU A 121 11.58 4.81 -9.52
CA LEU A 121 11.10 5.95 -8.74
C LEU A 121 9.61 5.83 -8.50
N ARG A 122 8.87 5.33 -9.48
CA ARG A 122 7.44 5.02 -9.32
C ARG A 122 7.21 3.87 -8.35
N GLN A 123 8.06 2.85 -8.33
CA GLN A 123 8.00 1.78 -7.33
C GLN A 123 8.34 2.27 -5.92
N LEU A 124 9.25 3.24 -5.81
CA LEU A 124 9.49 3.93 -4.54
C LEU A 124 8.25 4.73 -4.13
N GLU A 125 7.70 5.52 -5.04
CA GLU A 125 6.50 6.32 -4.79
C GLU A 125 5.32 5.47 -4.34
N TYR A 126 5.02 4.38 -5.05
CA TYR A 126 3.97 3.44 -4.68
C TYR A 126 4.16 2.87 -3.28
N ARG A 127 5.35 2.32 -2.98
CA ARG A 127 5.63 1.72 -1.67
C ARG A 127 5.64 2.75 -0.53
N LEU A 128 5.98 4.01 -0.82
CA LEU A 128 5.85 5.11 0.13
C LEU A 128 4.39 5.49 0.35
N ALA A 129 3.57 5.52 -0.70
CA ALA A 129 2.15 5.84 -0.62
C ALA A 129 1.38 4.79 0.21
N ILE A 130 1.58 3.49 -0.03
CA ILE A 130 0.92 2.43 0.77
C ILE A 130 1.38 2.43 2.24
N LEU A 131 2.63 2.84 2.51
CA LEU A 131 3.15 2.98 3.87
C LEU A 131 2.55 4.21 4.56
N TRP A 132 2.36 5.30 3.81
CA TRP A 132 1.64 6.47 4.29
C TRP A 132 0.18 6.12 4.61
N ASP A 133 -0.51 5.38 3.74
CA ASP A 133 -1.88 4.90 3.99
C ASP A 133 -1.93 4.06 5.27
N LYS A 134 -0.97 3.14 5.44
CA LYS A 134 -0.85 2.34 6.66
C LYS A 134 -0.78 3.23 7.91
N ARG A 135 0.09 4.25 7.92
CA ARG A 135 0.24 5.17 9.05
C ARG A 135 -1.02 6.02 9.26
N GLU A 136 -1.56 6.61 8.20
CA GLU A 136 -2.68 7.55 8.26
C GLU A 136 -3.98 6.88 8.69
N TYR A 137 -4.31 5.73 8.08
CA TYR A 137 -5.59 5.06 8.30
C TYR A 137 -5.56 4.10 9.49
N LEU A 138 -4.49 3.33 9.69
CA LEU A 138 -4.44 2.44 10.87
C LEU A 138 -4.04 3.21 12.13
N GLY A 139 -3.03 4.08 12.01
CA GLY A 139 -2.40 4.82 13.11
C GLY A 139 -0.94 4.44 13.30
N GLU A 140 -0.19 5.29 14.00
CA GLU A 140 1.25 5.11 14.22
C GLU A 140 1.62 3.82 14.98
N ASP A 141 0.71 3.27 15.79
CA ASP A 141 0.94 2.03 16.54
C ASP A 141 1.13 0.80 15.64
N PHE A 142 0.71 0.88 14.38
CA PHE A 142 0.94 -0.16 13.37
C PHE A 142 2.27 0.02 12.62
N CYS A 143 3.02 1.09 12.91
CA CYS A 143 4.28 1.42 12.26
C CYS A 143 5.44 1.37 13.26
N THR A 144 6.54 0.75 12.83
CA THR A 144 7.84 0.92 13.50
C THR A 144 8.32 2.38 13.41
N GLU A 145 9.28 2.76 14.28
CA GLU A 145 9.84 4.12 14.26
C GLU A 145 10.45 4.46 12.89
N GLU A 146 11.18 3.51 12.30
CA GLU A 146 11.73 3.68 10.95
C GLU A 146 10.64 3.84 9.88
N GLU A 147 9.55 3.07 9.96
CA GLU A 147 8.41 3.23 9.04
C GLU A 147 7.76 4.61 9.16
N ARG A 148 7.59 5.13 10.38
CA ARG A 148 7.04 6.47 10.60
C ARG A 148 7.90 7.52 9.89
N GLN A 149 9.21 7.48 10.07
CA GLN A 149 10.12 8.43 9.41
C GLN A 149 10.07 8.29 7.88
N ILE A 150 10.09 7.07 7.36
CA ILE A 150 10.06 6.81 5.91
C ILE A 150 8.74 7.24 5.27
N SER A 151 7.61 7.00 5.95
CA SER A 151 6.26 7.31 5.45
C SER A 151 6.07 8.80 5.11
N TYR A 152 6.76 9.72 5.79
CA TYR A 152 6.69 11.15 5.44
C TYR A 152 7.25 11.46 4.05
N LEU A 153 8.07 10.59 3.45
CA LEU A 153 8.52 10.80 2.07
C LEU A 153 7.38 10.72 1.04
N ALA A 154 6.22 10.14 1.37
CA ALA A 154 5.03 10.25 0.53
C ALA A 154 4.55 11.70 0.39
N GLU A 155 4.91 12.55 1.34
CA GLU A 155 4.64 13.99 1.36
C GLU A 155 5.82 14.81 0.82
N PHE A 156 6.76 14.18 0.09
CA PHE A 156 7.88 14.84 -0.56
C PHE A 156 7.63 14.96 -2.08
N PRO A 157 7.16 16.13 -2.60
CA PRO A 157 6.80 16.30 -4.01
C PRO A 157 7.84 15.87 -5.06
N PRO A 158 9.16 15.99 -4.80
CA PRO A 158 10.17 15.50 -5.73
C PRO A 158 10.22 13.98 -5.88
N LEU A 159 9.67 13.20 -4.94
CA LEU A 159 9.66 11.72 -4.98
C LEU A 159 8.24 11.13 -5.01
N ASN A 160 7.20 11.91 -4.75
CA ASN A 160 5.82 11.43 -4.71
C ASN A 160 5.06 11.60 -6.04
N PHE A 161 3.75 11.34 -6.02
CA PHE A 161 2.82 11.45 -7.15
C PHE A 161 2.88 12.76 -7.95
N CYS A 162 3.38 13.86 -7.38
CA CYS A 162 3.56 15.12 -8.11
C CYS A 162 4.58 15.01 -9.26
N CYS A 163 5.60 14.17 -9.10
CA CYS A 163 6.67 13.97 -10.07
C CYS A 163 6.75 12.54 -10.62
N TYR A 164 6.39 11.54 -9.81
CA TYR A 164 6.51 10.12 -10.13
C TYR A 164 5.25 9.32 -9.81
N PRO A 165 4.06 9.70 -10.33
CA PRO A 165 2.84 8.97 -10.02
C PRO A 165 2.95 7.51 -10.48
N ALA A 166 2.77 6.54 -9.58
CA ALA A 166 2.77 5.13 -9.93
C ALA A 166 1.50 4.71 -10.67
N VAL A 167 0.40 5.42 -10.44
CA VAL A 167 -0.91 5.17 -11.05
C VAL A 167 -1.30 6.28 -12.03
N SER A 168 -2.29 6.00 -12.89
CA SER A 168 -2.93 7.04 -13.69
C SER A 168 -3.73 8.01 -12.82
N GLU A 169 -3.89 9.26 -13.27
CA GLU A 169 -4.61 10.32 -12.55
C GLU A 169 -6.00 9.92 -12.03
N LYS A 170 -6.76 9.10 -12.78
CA LYS A 170 -8.08 8.60 -12.35
C LYS A 170 -8.07 7.70 -11.11
N TYR A 171 -6.93 7.14 -10.73
CA TYR A 171 -6.76 6.27 -9.56
C TYR A 171 -5.89 6.91 -8.48
N LEU A 172 -5.51 8.18 -8.67
CA LEU A 172 -4.60 8.85 -7.76
C LEU A 172 -5.34 9.34 -6.53
N VAL A 173 -4.90 8.89 -5.36
CA VAL A 173 -5.32 9.42 -4.05
C VAL A 173 -4.14 10.19 -3.46
N PRO A 174 -4.17 11.53 -3.42
CA PRO A 174 -3.05 12.32 -2.94
C PRO A 174 -2.80 12.13 -1.45
N SER A 175 -1.58 11.73 -1.06
CA SER A 175 -1.14 11.67 0.35
C SER A 175 -1.01 13.05 1.01
N CYS A 176 -0.96 14.11 0.20
CA CYS A 176 -0.88 15.49 0.68
C CYS A 176 -1.49 16.43 -0.35
N GLY A 177 -1.64 17.71 0.00
CA GLY A 177 -1.96 18.73 -1.00
C GLY A 177 -0.91 18.79 -2.11
N TRP A 178 -1.34 19.08 -3.33
CA TRP A 178 -0.45 19.16 -4.49
C TRP A 178 0.70 20.14 -4.25
N TRP A 179 1.94 19.66 -4.46
CA TRP A 179 3.17 20.42 -4.25
C TRP A 179 3.43 20.92 -2.82
N GLN A 180 2.64 20.47 -1.84
CA GLN A 180 2.91 20.70 -0.43
C GLN A 180 3.93 19.69 0.08
N VAL A 181 4.82 20.16 0.95
CA VAL A 181 5.84 19.33 1.59
C VAL A 181 5.76 19.53 3.10
N SER A 182 5.83 18.45 3.87
CA SER A 182 5.88 18.51 5.33
C SER A 182 7.29 18.75 5.84
N GLU A 183 7.40 19.21 7.08
CA GLU A 183 8.69 19.47 7.73
C GLU A 183 9.42 18.14 7.98
N GLU A 184 8.67 17.11 8.36
CA GLU A 184 9.12 15.76 8.61
C GLU A 184 9.73 15.14 7.34
N ALA A 185 9.08 15.31 6.18
CA ALA A 185 9.59 14.87 4.90
C ALA A 185 10.93 15.54 4.53
N LEU A 186 11.04 16.85 4.77
CA LEU A 186 12.28 17.60 4.52
C LEU A 186 13.40 17.14 5.45
N ASN A 187 13.11 16.98 6.74
CA ASN A 187 14.08 16.58 7.75
C ASN A 187 14.60 15.17 7.48
N PHE A 188 13.72 14.21 7.19
CA PHE A 188 14.15 12.85 6.89
C PHE A 188 14.91 12.76 5.56
N MET A 189 14.49 13.51 4.54
CA MET A 189 15.24 13.60 3.29
C MET A 189 16.64 14.21 3.52
N ASP A 190 16.79 15.23 4.38
CA ASP A 190 18.10 15.82 4.70
C ASP A 190 19.04 14.80 5.37
N GLN A 191 18.51 13.98 6.30
CA GLN A 191 19.25 12.88 6.92
C GLN A 191 19.71 11.85 5.88
N LEU A 192 18.84 11.45 4.96
CA LEU A 192 19.18 10.52 3.88
C LEU A 192 20.26 11.08 2.96
N LEU A 193 20.23 12.38 2.66
CA LEU A 193 21.24 13.04 1.84
C LEU A 193 22.59 13.14 2.56
N GLU A 194 22.57 13.36 3.87
CA GLU A 194 23.77 13.31 4.71
C GLU A 194 24.39 11.91 4.71
N GLU A 195 23.59 10.87 4.95
CA GLU A 195 24.04 9.48 4.95
C GLU A 195 24.56 9.03 3.58
N ALA A 196 23.90 9.45 2.50
CA ALA A 196 24.36 9.19 1.13
C ALA A 196 25.59 10.03 0.72
N GLY A 197 25.93 11.07 1.50
CA GLY A 197 27.03 12.00 1.21
C GLY A 197 26.77 12.94 0.02
N ASP A 198 25.51 13.17 -0.36
CA ASP A 198 25.17 13.97 -1.55
C ASP A 198 25.01 15.45 -1.23
N LYS A 199 26.14 16.17 -1.24
CA LYS A 199 26.19 17.60 -0.94
C LYS A 199 25.41 18.47 -1.94
N SER A 200 25.34 18.06 -3.21
CA SER A 200 24.69 18.83 -4.27
C SER A 200 23.17 18.81 -4.11
N LEU A 201 22.60 17.62 -3.95
CA LEU A 201 21.17 17.46 -3.73
C LEU A 201 20.75 18.09 -2.40
N ARG A 202 21.59 18.03 -1.37
CA ARG A 202 21.35 18.69 -0.08
C ARG A 202 21.31 20.22 -0.18
N VAL A 203 22.10 20.83 -1.07
CA VAL A 203 22.01 22.28 -1.35
C VAL A 203 20.63 22.62 -1.95
N TRP A 204 20.16 21.82 -2.90
CA TRP A 204 18.84 22.00 -3.51
C TRP A 204 17.70 21.75 -2.52
N LEU A 205 17.82 20.75 -1.64
CA LEU A 205 16.85 20.50 -0.57
C LEU A 205 16.74 21.71 0.37
N ARG A 206 17.86 22.30 0.80
CA ARG A 206 17.86 23.51 1.63
C ARG A 206 17.22 24.71 0.93
N LEU A 207 17.41 24.84 -0.38
CA LEU A 207 16.72 25.88 -1.17
C LEU A 207 15.21 25.60 -1.21
N TYR A 208 14.81 24.34 -1.41
CA TYR A 208 13.41 23.93 -1.44
C TYR A 208 12.71 24.15 -0.09
N SER A 209 13.37 23.81 1.03
CA SER A 209 12.87 24.05 2.38
C SER A 209 12.56 25.53 2.65
N ARG A 210 13.39 26.45 2.14
CA ARG A 210 13.17 27.91 2.28
C ARG A 210 12.13 28.46 1.32
N PHE A 211 12.07 27.89 0.12
CA PHE A 211 11.16 28.33 -0.95
C PHE A 211 10.49 27.13 -1.62
N PRO A 212 9.46 26.53 -0.98
CA PRO A 212 8.76 25.38 -1.54
C PRO A 212 8.03 25.77 -2.82
N SER A 213 8.66 25.53 -3.97
CA SER A 213 8.10 25.84 -5.28
C SER A 213 8.12 24.62 -6.18
N LYS A 214 7.08 24.54 -7.03
CA LYS A 214 6.95 23.49 -8.05
C LYS A 214 8.19 23.37 -8.96
N TRP A 215 8.85 24.49 -9.27
CA TRP A 215 10.04 24.47 -10.13
C TRP A 215 11.23 23.81 -9.43
N ILE A 216 11.51 24.17 -8.17
CA ILE A 216 12.58 23.54 -7.39
C ILE A 216 12.28 22.06 -7.17
N ALA A 217 11.01 21.71 -6.86
CA ALA A 217 10.62 20.32 -6.67
C ALA A 217 10.89 19.47 -7.92
N LYS A 218 10.51 19.97 -9.10
CA LYS A 218 10.79 19.32 -10.39
C LYS A 218 12.29 19.22 -10.68
N HIS A 219 13.09 20.19 -10.27
CA HIS A 219 14.54 20.12 -10.42
C HIS A 219 15.16 19.04 -9.53
N ILE A 220 14.71 18.92 -8.28
CA ILE A 220 15.14 17.84 -7.38
C ILE A 220 14.71 16.48 -7.94
N ALA A 221 13.47 16.36 -8.44
CA ALA A 221 13.01 15.15 -9.12
C ALA A 221 13.93 14.82 -10.30
N TRP A 222 14.22 15.81 -11.16
CA TRP A 222 15.18 15.65 -12.25
C TRP A 222 16.54 15.12 -11.76
N MET A 223 17.05 15.61 -10.63
CA MET A 223 18.29 15.10 -10.04
C MET A 223 18.16 13.63 -9.62
N LEU A 224 17.08 13.24 -8.93
CA LEU A 224 16.88 11.88 -8.42
C LEU A 224 16.94 10.80 -9.51
N HIS A 225 16.53 11.09 -10.75
CA HIS A 225 16.57 10.10 -11.83
C HIS A 225 17.91 10.01 -12.59
N ARG A 226 18.92 10.79 -12.20
CA ARG A 226 20.24 10.81 -12.85
C ARG A 226 21.17 9.81 -12.19
N VAL A 227 22.11 9.30 -12.98
CA VAL A 227 23.13 8.34 -12.50
C VAL A 227 23.91 8.87 -11.30
N SER A 228 24.21 10.18 -11.28
CA SER A 228 24.99 10.82 -10.20
C SER A 228 24.32 10.74 -8.82
N TYR A 229 22.99 10.67 -8.75
CA TYR A 229 22.21 10.68 -7.50
C TYR A 229 21.61 9.29 -7.18
N GLY A 230 22.03 8.25 -7.91
CA GLY A 230 21.53 6.88 -7.73
C GLY A 230 21.75 6.33 -6.32
N LYS A 231 22.82 6.76 -5.63
CA LYS A 231 23.08 6.35 -4.23
C LYS A 231 21.97 6.75 -3.27
N VAL A 232 21.32 7.89 -3.50
CA VAL A 232 20.22 8.39 -2.65
C VAL A 232 18.98 7.52 -2.85
N THR A 233 18.61 7.25 -4.11
CA THR A 233 17.45 6.40 -4.42
C THR A 233 17.66 4.95 -3.98
N ASP A 234 18.88 4.42 -4.11
CA ASP A 234 19.26 3.10 -3.58
C ASP A 234 19.29 3.05 -2.04
N LEU A 235 19.56 4.17 -1.37
CA LEU A 235 19.51 4.23 0.09
C LEU A 235 18.07 4.21 0.59
N ILE A 236 17.20 5.04 0.02
CA ILE A 236 15.77 5.10 0.37
C ILE A 236 15.15 3.72 0.19
N ASP A 237 15.38 3.12 -0.98
CA ASP A 237 14.84 1.81 -1.29
C ASP A 237 15.34 0.72 -0.33
N ARG A 238 16.64 0.71 0.02
CA ARG A 238 17.18 -0.27 0.98
C ARG A 238 16.59 -0.10 2.36
N LYS A 239 16.47 1.14 2.86
CA LYS A 239 15.85 1.41 4.17
C LYS A 239 14.38 1.00 4.19
N LEU A 240 13.64 1.29 3.13
CA LEU A 240 12.24 0.86 2.97
C LEU A 240 12.12 -0.67 3.01
N ALA A 241 12.95 -1.38 2.25
CA ALA A 241 12.95 -2.84 2.24
C ALA A 241 13.36 -3.44 3.59
N GLN A 242 14.31 -2.81 4.28
CA GLN A 242 14.72 -3.23 5.62
C GLN A 242 13.61 -3.01 6.64
N ALA A 243 12.94 -1.85 6.61
CA ALA A 243 11.81 -1.55 7.49
C ALA A 243 10.66 -2.54 7.28
N ALA A 244 10.36 -2.90 6.03
CA ALA A 244 9.32 -3.88 5.69
C ALA A 244 9.68 -5.34 6.07
N SER A 245 10.96 -5.66 6.24
CA SER A 245 11.44 -7.04 6.46
C SER A 245 11.05 -7.64 7.81
N VAL A 246 10.51 -6.83 8.73
CA VAL A 246 9.98 -7.30 10.02
C VAL A 246 8.65 -8.03 9.86
N TYR A 247 7.94 -7.81 8.75
CA TYR A 247 6.65 -8.42 8.46
C TYR A 247 6.83 -9.74 7.68
N PRO A 248 5.88 -10.67 7.81
CA PRO A 248 5.91 -11.91 7.03
C PRO A 248 5.62 -11.65 5.54
N ASP A 249 6.16 -12.49 4.67
CA ASP A 249 5.65 -12.61 3.31
C ASP A 249 4.24 -13.24 3.32
N ARG A 250 3.41 -12.95 2.31
CA ARG A 250 2.12 -13.63 2.12
C ARG A 250 2.35 -15.12 1.92
N ASP A 251 1.70 -15.94 2.74
CA ASP A 251 1.76 -17.40 2.62
C ASP A 251 0.49 -17.94 1.93
N PHE A 252 0.63 -18.30 0.66
CA PHE A 252 -0.45 -18.88 -0.14
C PHE A 252 -0.64 -20.39 0.08
N GLY A 253 0.08 -21.02 1.03
CA GLY A 253 0.16 -22.49 1.16
C GLY A 253 0.29 -23.11 2.55
N LYS A 254 0.41 -22.36 3.67
CA LYS A 254 0.33 -22.91 5.04
C LYS A 254 -0.43 -22.01 6.03
N GLY A 255 -1.64 -22.44 6.41
CA GLY A 255 -2.49 -21.78 7.43
C GLY A 255 -3.87 -22.43 7.54
N GLU A 256 -4.76 -21.93 8.41
CA GLU A 256 -6.17 -22.40 8.51
C GLU A 256 -6.92 -22.34 7.17
N SER A 257 -6.41 -21.54 6.22
CA SER A 257 -6.84 -21.43 4.82
C SER A 257 -6.40 -22.59 3.89
N ALA A 258 -5.74 -23.63 4.41
CA ALA A 258 -5.16 -24.74 3.63
C ALA A 258 -6.13 -25.91 3.42
N LYS A 259 -7.26 -25.69 2.73
CA LYS A 259 -8.13 -26.78 2.25
C LYS A 259 -8.46 -26.63 0.76
N GLY A 260 -7.95 -27.55 -0.06
CA GLY A 260 -8.35 -27.74 -1.46
C GLY A 260 -7.19 -27.83 -2.46
N ASP A 261 -7.34 -28.70 -3.48
CA ASP A 261 -6.34 -28.99 -4.52
C ASP A 261 -5.90 -27.75 -5.35
N PHE A 262 -6.75 -26.72 -5.40
CA PHE A 262 -6.50 -25.49 -6.17
C PHE A 262 -5.38 -24.61 -5.58
N ARG A 263 -5.31 -24.46 -4.25
CA ARG A 263 -4.27 -23.60 -3.63
C ARG A 263 -2.90 -24.28 -3.54
N GLN A 264 -2.84 -25.61 -3.56
CA GLN A 264 -1.56 -26.33 -3.69
C GLN A 264 -0.94 -26.14 -5.08
N GLN A 265 -1.76 -26.22 -6.14
CA GLN A 265 -1.31 -25.92 -7.50
C GLN A 265 -0.80 -24.48 -7.61
N GLU A 266 -1.47 -23.53 -6.97
CA GLU A 266 -1.02 -22.13 -6.94
C GLU A 266 0.31 -21.96 -6.20
N ALA A 267 0.49 -22.60 -5.04
CA ALA A 267 1.76 -22.57 -4.32
C ALA A 267 2.92 -23.18 -5.16
N GLU A 268 2.66 -24.28 -5.87
CA GLU A 268 3.62 -24.89 -6.80
C GLU A 268 3.93 -23.97 -7.99
N ARG A 269 2.91 -23.30 -8.55
CA ARG A 269 3.05 -22.29 -9.61
C ARG A 269 3.94 -21.14 -9.15
N ILE A 270 3.66 -20.55 -7.99
CA ILE A 270 4.45 -19.46 -7.39
C ILE A 270 5.89 -19.90 -7.18
N GLN A 271 6.12 -21.09 -6.62
CA GLN A 271 7.47 -21.61 -6.41
C GLN A 271 8.23 -21.79 -7.74
N ASN A 272 7.55 -22.24 -8.79
CA ASN A 272 8.14 -22.36 -10.13
C ASN A 272 8.50 -20.99 -10.72
N LEU A 273 7.61 -19.99 -10.59
CA LEU A 273 7.88 -18.61 -11.02
C LEU A 273 9.12 -18.05 -10.29
N GLN A 274 9.20 -18.22 -8.97
CA GLN A 274 10.36 -17.79 -8.18
C GLN A 274 11.66 -18.45 -8.64
N LYS A 275 11.66 -19.76 -8.90
CA LYS A 275 12.83 -20.49 -9.43
C LYS A 275 13.26 -19.95 -10.79
N ARG A 276 12.32 -19.76 -11.72
CA ARG A 276 12.59 -19.19 -13.06
C ARG A 276 13.15 -17.77 -12.97
N ALA A 277 12.53 -16.92 -12.14
CA ALA A 277 12.98 -15.55 -11.93
C ALA A 277 14.37 -15.47 -11.31
N MET A 278 14.66 -16.30 -10.31
CA MET A 278 15.99 -16.33 -9.70
C MET A 278 17.06 -16.82 -10.68
N ALA A 279 16.76 -17.82 -11.51
CA ALA A 279 17.66 -18.29 -12.55
C ALA A 279 17.95 -17.17 -13.58
N ARG A 280 16.91 -16.47 -14.04
CA ARG A 280 17.04 -15.35 -14.99
C ARG A 280 17.79 -14.16 -14.38
N LYS A 281 17.50 -13.80 -13.13
CA LYS A 281 18.25 -12.80 -12.38
C LYS A 281 19.74 -13.12 -12.35
N LYS A 282 20.11 -14.35 -11.98
CA LYS A 282 21.50 -14.80 -11.94
C LYS A 282 22.18 -14.73 -13.31
N GLU A 283 21.47 -15.09 -14.38
CA GLU A 283 21.99 -14.97 -15.75
C GLU A 283 22.32 -13.52 -16.12
N LEU A 284 21.43 -12.58 -15.78
CA LEU A 284 21.62 -11.15 -16.02
C LEU A 284 22.75 -10.57 -15.17
N GLU A 285 22.86 -10.97 -13.90
CA GLU A 285 23.95 -10.57 -13.01
C GLU A 285 25.30 -11.07 -13.51
N LEU A 286 25.38 -12.30 -14.04
CA LEU A 286 26.60 -12.83 -14.69
C LEU A 286 27.00 -12.05 -15.94
N LYS A 287 26.03 -11.42 -16.63
CA LYS A 287 26.28 -10.49 -17.75
C LYS A 287 26.68 -9.08 -17.29
N GLY A 288 26.78 -8.84 -15.98
CA GLY A 288 27.18 -7.57 -15.39
C GLY A 288 26.04 -6.57 -15.19
N PHE A 289 24.78 -6.99 -15.34
CA PHE A 289 23.64 -6.12 -15.03
C PHE A 289 23.36 -6.13 -13.53
N GLN A 290 23.06 -4.95 -12.98
CA GLN A 290 22.42 -4.87 -11.67
C GLN A 290 20.93 -5.18 -11.87
N VAL A 291 20.39 -6.12 -11.10
CA VAL A 291 18.99 -6.56 -11.23
C VAL A 291 18.30 -6.56 -9.88
N ARG A 292 17.11 -5.97 -9.82
CA ARG A 292 16.18 -6.11 -8.68
C ARG A 292 15.03 -7.01 -9.08
N MET A 293 14.58 -7.85 -8.15
CA MET A 293 13.38 -8.66 -8.30
C MET A 293 12.28 -8.08 -7.43
N LEU A 294 11.11 -7.81 -8.02
CA LEU A 294 9.89 -7.40 -7.34
C LEU A 294 8.77 -8.42 -7.60
N LYS A 295 7.81 -8.52 -6.68
CA LYS A 295 6.65 -9.38 -6.79
C LYS A 295 5.35 -8.55 -6.85
N GLU A 296 4.42 -8.97 -7.68
CA GLU A 296 3.04 -8.50 -7.69
C GLU A 296 2.20 -9.66 -7.17
N GLU A 297 1.47 -9.46 -6.07
CA GLU A 297 0.81 -10.53 -5.31
C GLU A 297 -0.69 -10.24 -5.15
N PRO A 298 -1.58 -11.24 -5.33
CA PRO A 298 -2.98 -11.09 -4.96
C PRO A 298 -3.15 -10.92 -3.45
N PHE A 299 -4.24 -10.29 -3.03
CA PHE A 299 -4.64 -10.28 -1.62
C PHE A 299 -4.91 -11.69 -1.09
N LEU A 300 -4.60 -11.93 0.18
CA LEU A 300 -4.70 -13.23 0.81
C LEU A 300 -6.12 -13.52 1.32
N TYR A 301 -6.76 -12.51 1.90
CA TYR A 301 -8.06 -12.60 2.57
C TYR A 301 -9.23 -12.16 1.68
N VAL A 302 -8.95 -11.45 0.59
CA VAL A 302 -9.93 -11.00 -0.40
C VAL A 302 -9.51 -11.49 -1.77
N LYS A 303 -10.45 -12.02 -2.56
CA LYS A 303 -10.14 -12.41 -3.93
C LYS A 303 -10.17 -11.19 -4.84
N ASP A 304 -9.03 -10.86 -5.42
CA ASP A 304 -8.91 -9.84 -6.47
C ASP A 304 -8.67 -10.48 -7.85
N SER A 305 -8.44 -9.64 -8.85
CA SER A 305 -8.08 -10.05 -10.20
C SER A 305 -6.56 -10.11 -10.43
N VAL A 306 -5.75 -9.85 -9.41
CA VAL A 306 -4.30 -9.81 -9.54
C VAL A 306 -3.79 -11.25 -9.56
N GLU A 307 -2.87 -11.54 -10.46
CA GLU A 307 -2.19 -12.84 -10.46
C GLU A 307 -0.79 -12.66 -9.92
N TYR A 308 -0.27 -13.67 -9.22
CA TYR A 308 1.10 -13.63 -8.76
C TYR A 308 2.06 -13.53 -9.97
N GLN A 309 2.84 -12.46 -10.02
CA GLN A 309 3.85 -12.20 -11.05
C GLN A 309 5.18 -11.77 -10.40
N ILE A 310 6.27 -11.98 -11.13
CA ILE A 310 7.60 -11.51 -10.73
C ILE A 310 8.17 -10.60 -11.82
N HIS A 311 8.66 -9.45 -11.40
CA HIS A 311 9.29 -8.46 -12.28
C HIS A 311 10.78 -8.35 -11.97
N LEU A 312 11.61 -8.44 -13.00
CA LEU A 312 13.04 -8.17 -12.93
C LEU A 312 13.31 -6.78 -13.49
N MET A 313 13.67 -5.85 -12.62
CA MET A 313 14.16 -4.52 -13.00
C MET A 313 15.65 -4.59 -13.28
N VAL A 314 15.99 -4.49 -14.56
CA VAL A 314 17.36 -4.55 -15.07
C VAL A 314 17.88 -3.14 -15.27
N TRP A 315 18.86 -2.72 -14.46
CA TRP A 315 19.39 -1.37 -14.51
C TRP A 315 20.20 -1.11 -15.79
N LYS A 316 19.92 0.02 -16.42
CA LYS A 316 20.64 0.53 -17.58
C LYS A 316 20.95 2.01 -17.43
N ARG A 317 21.73 2.54 -18.37
CA ARG A 317 22.06 3.96 -18.47
C ARG A 317 21.66 4.47 -19.85
N LYS A 318 21.01 5.63 -19.89
CA LYS A 318 20.69 6.35 -21.13
C LYS A 318 21.21 7.78 -20.99
N GLY A 319 22.40 8.03 -21.55
CA GLY A 319 23.14 9.26 -21.27
C GLY A 319 23.43 9.40 -19.77
N GLY A 320 23.09 10.53 -19.19
CA GLY A 320 23.23 10.76 -17.74
C GLY A 320 22.05 10.27 -16.88
N ASN A 321 21.03 9.67 -17.49
CA ASN A 321 19.84 9.18 -16.79
C ASN A 321 20.00 7.70 -16.42
N ARG A 322 19.48 7.37 -15.24
CA ARG A 322 19.35 6.01 -14.75
C ARG A 322 17.95 5.50 -15.14
N ILE A 323 17.90 4.37 -15.82
CA ILE A 323 16.65 3.75 -16.29
C ILE A 323 16.66 2.26 -15.94
N VAL A 324 15.50 1.63 -15.96
CA VAL A 324 15.38 0.17 -15.86
C VAL A 324 14.60 -0.36 -17.05
N GLU A 325 14.94 -1.57 -17.47
CA GLU A 325 14.04 -2.38 -18.29
C GLU A 325 13.39 -3.42 -17.38
N VAL A 326 12.12 -3.71 -17.62
CA VAL A 326 11.33 -4.61 -16.78
C VAL A 326 11.06 -5.89 -17.56
N GLU A 327 11.56 -7.02 -17.07
CA GLU A 327 11.19 -8.34 -17.56
C GLU A 327 10.17 -8.97 -16.61
N THR A 328 8.98 -9.32 -17.09
CA THR A 328 7.92 -9.95 -16.29
C THR A 328 7.91 -11.47 -16.51
N ILE A 329 7.79 -12.22 -15.43
CA ILE A 329 7.69 -13.68 -15.40
C ILE A 329 6.35 -14.03 -14.73
N GLY A 330 5.47 -14.72 -15.46
CA GLY A 330 4.11 -15.05 -15.01
C GLY A 330 3.01 -14.55 -15.93
N LYS A 331 3.33 -13.66 -16.88
CA LYS A 331 2.48 -13.33 -18.02
C LYS A 331 2.67 -14.43 -19.08
N GLU A 332 1.72 -15.35 -19.21
CA GLU A 332 1.65 -16.28 -20.35
C GLU A 332 0.88 -15.67 -21.52
#